data_AF-A0A915A1E4-F1
#
_entry.id   AF-A0A915A1E4-F1
#
_cell.length_a   1.000
_cell.length_b   1.000
_cell.length_c   1.000
_cell.angle_alpha   90.00
_cell.angle_beta   90.00
_cell.angle_gamma   90.00
#
_symmetry.space_group_name_H-M   'P 1'
#
loop_
_entity.id
_entity.type
_entity.pdbx_description
1 polymer ?
#
loop_
_entity_poly.entity_id
_entity_poly.type
_entity_poly.pdbx_seq_one_letter_code
_entity_poly.pdbx_strand_id
1 'polypeptide(L)'
;KMESQLGIEASRELNGLLDRVAKCVAEMSDMLACHRYGNYVVQRVIVLKGFSQYRLMMATMFRSKLLWFWQEKFGSHIVQKLLQYSEDEVGCSMMNELLDEYDCNSE
;
A
#
# COMPACT_ATOMS: atom_id res chain seq x y z
N LYS A 1 15.42 -32.44 14.10
CA LYS A 1 14.12 -32.70 13.41
C LYS A 1 12.93 -32.05 14.14
N MET A 2 12.85 -32.16 15.47
CA MET A 2 11.79 -31.50 16.28
C MET A 2 12.01 -29.99 16.40
N GLU A 3 13.25 -29.54 16.66
CA GLU A 3 13.61 -28.11 16.73
C GLU A 3 13.41 -27.36 15.40
N SER A 4 13.61 -28.04 14.27
CA SER A 4 13.32 -27.49 12.94
C SER A 4 11.82 -27.37 12.67
N GLN A 5 11.00 -28.27 13.22
CA GLN A 5 9.53 -28.16 13.11
C GLN A 5 9.00 -27.03 13.99
N LEU A 6 9.52 -26.87 15.21
CA LEU A 6 9.16 -25.78 16.10
C LEU A 6 9.45 -24.40 15.48
N GLY A 7 10.60 -24.26 14.82
CA GLY A 7 10.96 -23.02 14.11
C GLY A 7 10.08 -22.72 12.89
N ILE A 8 9.65 -23.74 12.16
CA ILE A 8 8.72 -23.59 11.02
C ILE A 8 7.33 -23.18 11.51
N GLU A 9 6.84 -23.78 12.59
CA GLU A 9 5.54 -23.46 13.20
C GLU A 9 5.52 -22.01 13.71
N ALA A 10 6.55 -21.61 14.46
CA ALA A 10 6.68 -20.24 14.96
C ALA A 10 6.76 -19.20 13.83
N SER A 11 7.49 -19.52 12.75
CA SER A 11 7.54 -18.66 11.55
C SER A 11 6.18 -18.55 10.87
N ARG A 12 5.42 -19.65 10.81
CA ARG A 12 4.05 -19.66 10.25
C ARG A 12 3.11 -18.78 11.08
N GLU A 13 3.14 -18.91 12.41
CA GLU A 13 2.34 -18.07 13.30
C GLU A 13 2.70 -16.59 13.18
N LEU A 14 3.99 -16.26 13.15
CA LEU A 14 4.45 -14.88 12.98
C LEU A 14 3.99 -14.28 11.64
N ASN A 15 4.07 -15.05 10.56
CA ASN A 15 3.58 -14.61 9.25
C ASN A 15 2.06 -14.43 9.25
N GLY A 16 1.31 -15.29 9.96
CA GLY A 16 -0.14 -15.13 10.12
C GLY A 16 -0.50 -13.86 10.90
N LEU A 17 0.26 -13.51 11.93
CA LEU A 17 0.08 -12.24 12.65
C LEU A 17 0.43 -11.04 11.75
N LEU A 18 1.53 -11.12 11.01
CA LEU A 18 1.95 -10.06 10.10
C LEU A 18 0.91 -9.81 9.00
N ASP A 19 0.33 -10.87 8.44
CA ASP A 19 -0.73 -10.79 7.45
C ASP A 19 -1.98 -10.07 8.01
N ARG A 20 -2.41 -10.44 9.23
CA ARG A 20 -3.54 -9.77 9.91
C ARG A 20 -3.27 -8.28 10.15
N VAL A 21 -2.06 -7.93 10.57
CA VAL A 21 -1.68 -6.53 10.79
C VAL A 21 -1.64 -5.77 9.47
N ALA A 22 -1.06 -6.36 8.42
CA ALA A 22 -1.00 -5.75 7.10
C ALA A 22 -2.39 -5.50 6.53
N LYS A 23 -3.32 -6.44 6.71
CA LYS A 23 -4.72 -6.28 6.35
C LYS A 23 -5.37 -5.09 7.05
N CYS A 24 -5.26 -5.00 8.38
CA CYS A 24 -5.84 -3.88 9.12
C CYS A 24 -5.24 -2.53 8.69
N VAL A 25 -3.92 -2.47 8.43
CA VAL A 25 -3.27 -1.25 7.93
C VAL A 25 -3.77 -0.90 6.53
N ALA A 26 -3.99 -1.89 5.66
CA ALA A 26 -4.56 -1.68 4.32
C ALA A 26 -5.99 -1.14 4.41
N GLU A 27 -6.84 -1.69 5.27
CA GLU A 27 -8.21 -1.20 5.51
C GLU A 27 -8.25 0.24 6.03
N MET A 28 -7.24 0.67 6.79
CA MET A 28 -7.14 2.01 7.35
C MET A 28 -6.29 2.98 6.49
N SER A 29 -5.88 2.57 5.28
CA SER A 29 -4.86 3.31 4.53
C SER A 29 -5.30 4.72 4.12
N ASP A 30 -6.60 4.95 3.87
CA ASP A 30 -7.18 6.27 3.53
C ASP A 30 -6.92 7.31 4.64
N MET A 31 -7.05 6.88 5.91
CA MET A 31 -6.79 7.73 7.08
C MET A 31 -5.29 7.84 7.39
N LEU A 32 -4.55 6.74 7.23
CA LEU A 32 -3.14 6.67 7.65
C LEU A 32 -2.17 7.30 6.65
N ALA A 33 -2.50 7.31 5.36
CA ALA A 33 -1.62 7.76 4.29
C ALA A 33 -1.18 9.22 4.46
N CYS A 34 -2.10 10.10 4.85
CA CYS A 34 -1.81 11.53 5.08
C CYS A 34 -1.44 11.84 6.54
N HIS A 35 -1.38 10.84 7.42
CA HIS A 35 -1.04 11.05 8.82
C HIS A 35 0.48 11.17 9.01
N ARG A 36 0.93 12.14 9.82
CA ARG A 36 2.35 12.47 10.06
C ARG A 36 3.23 11.30 10.55
N TYR A 37 2.62 10.29 11.17
CA TYR A 37 3.30 9.05 11.58
C TYR A 37 2.74 7.79 10.91
N GLY A 38 1.45 7.82 10.53
CA GLY A 38 0.76 6.66 9.96
C GLY A 38 1.31 6.30 8.58
N ASN A 39 1.74 7.30 7.83
CA ASN A 39 2.32 7.13 6.50
C ASN A 39 3.49 6.14 6.51
N TYR A 40 4.31 6.12 7.56
CA TYR A 40 5.44 5.19 7.64
C TYR A 40 4.99 3.75 7.79
N VAL A 41 3.91 3.49 8.52
CA VAL A 41 3.37 2.12 8.70
C VAL A 41 2.79 1.61 7.37
N VAL A 42 2.06 2.46 6.65
CA VAL A 42 1.51 2.13 5.32
C VAL A 42 2.65 1.81 4.34
N GLN A 43 3.69 2.64 4.29
CA GLN A 43 4.87 2.37 3.44
C GLN A 43 5.52 1.03 3.76
N ARG A 44 5.61 0.66 5.05
CA ARG A 44 6.18 -0.64 5.44
C ARG A 44 5.35 -1.80 4.90
N VAL A 45 4.03 -1.72 4.94
CA VAL A 45 3.17 -2.77 4.37
C VAL A 45 3.34 -2.88 2.86
N ILE A 46 3.44 -1.76 2.15
CA ILE A 46 3.61 -1.74 0.68
C ILE A 46 4.88 -2.50 0.25
N VAL A 47 6.00 -2.29 0.95
CA VAL A 47 7.30 -2.87 0.56
C VAL A 47 7.50 -4.32 1.00
N LEU A 48 6.58 -4.90 1.78
CA LEU A 48 6.67 -6.30 2.18
C LEU A 48 6.47 -7.23 0.98
N LYS A 49 7.32 -8.26 0.91
CA LYS A 49 7.24 -9.30 -0.12
C LYS A 49 6.04 -10.20 0.15
N GLY A 50 5.39 -10.66 -0.92
CA GLY A 50 4.22 -11.55 -0.84
C GLY A 50 2.89 -10.86 -0.48
N PHE A 51 2.89 -9.53 -0.33
CA PHE A 51 1.72 -8.74 0.11
C PHE A 51 1.11 -7.91 -1.05
N SER A 52 1.12 -8.44 -2.28
CA SER A 52 0.57 -7.75 -3.46
C SER A 52 -0.93 -7.48 -3.34
N GLN A 53 -1.67 -8.36 -2.68
CA GLN A 53 -3.09 -8.20 -2.41
C GLN A 53 -3.40 -6.91 -1.62
N TYR A 54 -2.52 -6.52 -0.69
CA TYR A 54 -2.70 -5.31 0.10
C TYR A 54 -2.35 -4.05 -0.70
N ARG A 55 -1.38 -4.13 -1.62
CA ARG A 55 -1.09 -3.03 -2.55
C ARG A 55 -2.26 -2.80 -3.51
N LEU A 56 -2.82 -3.86 -4.09
CA LEU A 56 -4.00 -3.79 -4.94
C LEU A 56 -5.20 -3.20 -4.19
N MET A 57 -5.41 -3.65 -2.96
CA MET A 57 -6.46 -3.12 -2.09
C MET A 57 -6.29 -1.61 -1.85
N MET A 58 -5.10 -1.17 -1.44
CA MET A 58 -4.81 0.26 -1.23
C MET A 58 -4.99 1.08 -2.51
N ALA A 59 -4.48 0.60 -3.65
CA ALA A 59 -4.64 1.26 -4.94
C ALA A 59 -6.12 1.40 -5.33
N THR A 60 -6.94 0.39 -5.03
CA THR A 60 -8.38 0.43 -5.27
C THR A 60 -9.08 1.42 -4.34
N MET A 61 -8.68 1.49 -3.07
CA MET A 61 -9.26 2.45 -2.12
C MET A 61 -8.91 3.91 -2.46
N PHE A 62 -7.74 4.15 -3.07
CA PHE A 62 -7.29 5.49 -3.44
C PHE A 62 -7.79 5.95 -4.81
N ARG A 63 -8.47 5.07 -5.55
CA ARG A 63 -9.03 5.38 -6.87
C ARG A 63 -9.98 6.59 -6.79
N SER A 64 -9.94 7.42 -7.82
CA SER A 64 -10.64 8.72 -7.90
C SER A 64 -10.23 9.75 -6.85
N LYS A 65 -9.12 9.51 -6.15
CA LYS A 65 -8.51 10.43 -5.17
C LYS A 65 -6.99 10.45 -5.31
N LEU A 66 -6.41 9.79 -6.32
CA LEU A 66 -4.95 9.64 -6.41
C LEU A 66 -4.25 11.00 -6.53
N LEU A 67 -4.81 11.93 -7.30
CA LEU A 67 -4.23 13.27 -7.42
C LEU A 67 -4.23 14.01 -6.08
N TRP A 68 -5.32 13.91 -5.33
CA TRP A 68 -5.41 14.50 -3.99
C TRP A 68 -4.32 13.94 -3.07
N PHE A 69 -4.18 12.61 -2.99
CA PHE A 69 -3.12 11.98 -2.21
C PHE A 69 -1.72 12.38 -2.70
N TRP A 70 -1.52 12.51 -4.02
CA TRP A 70 -0.25 12.91 -4.62
C TRP A 70 0.16 14.33 -4.24
N GLN A 71 -0.80 15.24 -4.05
CA GLN A 71 -0.54 16.63 -3.66
C GLN A 71 -0.35 16.81 -2.15
N GLU A 72 -0.82 15.86 -1.34
CA GLU A 72 -0.64 15.89 0.11
C GLU A 72 0.83 15.65 0.54
N LYS A 73 1.26 16.36 1.60
CA LYS A 73 2.64 16.32 2.10
C LYS A 73 3.13 14.91 2.43
N PHE A 74 2.27 14.07 3.00
CA PHE A 74 2.62 12.69 3.36
C PHE A 74 2.02 11.66 2.38
N GLY A 75 0.87 11.98 1.78
CA GLY A 75 0.21 11.11 0.80
C GLY A 75 1.06 10.85 -0.45
N SER A 76 1.81 11.86 -0.91
CA SER A 76 2.72 11.74 -2.06
C SER A 76 3.72 10.59 -1.91
N HIS A 77 4.24 10.38 -0.70
CA HIS A 77 5.17 9.30 -0.41
C HIS A 77 4.49 7.92 -0.55
N ILE A 78 3.21 7.84 -0.22
CA ILE A 78 2.42 6.60 -0.34
C ILE A 78 2.15 6.29 -1.80
N VAL A 79 1.67 7.26 -2.58
CA VAL A 79 1.38 7.07 -4.00
C VAL A 79 2.66 6.70 -4.76
N GLN A 80 3.78 7.37 -4.48
CA GLN A 80 5.08 7.00 -5.05
C GLN A 80 5.47 5.55 -4.73
N LYS A 81 5.25 5.10 -3.48
CA LYS A 81 5.55 3.71 -3.09
C LYS A 81 4.60 2.71 -3.73
N LEU A 82 3.31 3.02 -3.88
CA LEU A 82 2.40 2.17 -4.61
C LEU A 82 2.84 2.03 -6.06
N LEU A 83 3.12 3.13 -6.76
CA LEU A 83 3.63 3.08 -8.15
C LEU A 83 4.92 2.25 -8.28
N GLN A 84 5.81 2.29 -7.29
CA GLN A 84 7.07 1.54 -7.31
C GLN A 84 6.90 0.02 -7.08
N TYR A 85 5.89 -0.41 -6.33
CA TYR A 85 5.75 -1.81 -5.88
C TYR A 85 4.49 -2.52 -6.38
N SER A 86 3.55 -1.81 -6.97
CA SER A 86 2.38 -2.38 -7.64
C SER A 86 2.79 -3.21 -8.84
N GLU A 87 1.91 -4.14 -9.23
CA GLU A 87 2.04 -4.85 -10.49
C GLU A 87 1.83 -3.87 -11.65
N ASP A 88 2.45 -4.14 -12.81
CA ASP A 88 2.50 -3.22 -13.95
C ASP A 88 1.11 -2.74 -14.37
N GLU A 89 0.11 -3.63 -14.40
CA GLU A 89 -1.27 -3.27 -14.76
C GLU A 89 -1.89 -2.26 -13.77
N VAL A 90 -1.70 -2.48 -12.47
CA VAL A 90 -2.20 -1.60 -11.41
C VAL A 90 -1.48 -0.26 -11.45
N GLY A 91 -0.15 -0.27 -11.60
CA GLY A 91 0.68 0.93 -11.70
C GLY A 91 0.30 1.78 -12.91
N CYS A 92 0.10 1.16 -14.08
CA CYS A 92 -0.38 1.84 -15.28
C CYS A 92 -1.78 2.45 -15.08
N SER A 93 -2.72 1.72 -14.45
CA SER A 93 -4.04 2.28 -14.14
C SER A 93 -3.96 3.49 -13.22
N MET A 94 -3.10 3.46 -12.20
CA MET A 94 -2.88 4.59 -11.29
C MET A 94 -2.27 5.79 -12.01
N MET A 95 -1.31 5.55 -12.91
CA MET A 95 -0.66 6.61 -13.67
C MET A 95 -1.63 7.28 -14.63
N ASN A 96 -2.47 6.51 -15.32
CA ASN A 96 -3.49 7.07 -16.21
C ASN A 96 -4.47 7.96 -15.44
N GLU A 97 -4.96 7.53 -14.27
CA GLU A 97 -5.83 8.36 -13.43
C GLU A 97 -5.17 9.69 -13.03
N LEU A 98 -3.90 9.64 -12.63
CA LEU A 98 -3.15 10.84 -12.27
C LEU A 98 -2.99 11.82 -13.44
N LEU A 99 -2.79 11.32 -14.65
CA LEU A 99 -2.64 12.14 -15.86
C LEU A 99 -3.98 12.71 -16.31
N ASP A 100 -5.03 11.89 -16.34
CA ASP A 100 -6.38 12.30 -16.73
C ASP A 100 -6.91 13.41 -15.80
N GLU A 101 -6.71 13.26 -14.49
CA GLU A 101 -7.12 14.29 -13.52
C GLU A 101 -6.26 15.56 -13.60
N TYR A 102 -4.99 15.47 -14.03
CA TYR A 102 -4.16 16.65 -14.22
C TYR A 102 -4.62 17.46 -15.42
N ASP A 103 -4.88 16.80 -16.56
CA ASP A 103 -5.28 17.44 -17.80
C ASP A 103 -6.61 18.19 -17.63
N CYS A 104 -7.60 17.61 -16.94
CA CYS A 104 -8.88 18.26 -16.65
C CYS A 104 -8.79 19.46 -15.68
N ASN A 105 -7.75 19.55 -14.86
CA ASN A 105 -7.54 20.68 -13.93
C ASN A 105 -6.71 21.82 -14.55
N SER A 106 -6.30 21.70 -15.82
CA SER A 106 -5.48 22.70 -16.54
C SER A 106 -6.29 23.77 -17.28
N GLU A 107 -7.62 23.70 -17.24
CA GLU A 107 -8.55 24.69 -17.83
C GLU A 107 -8.99 25.75 -16.80
#